data_AF-A0A7C3EI39-F1
#
_entry.id   AF-A0A7C3EI39-F1
#
_cell.length_a   1.000
_cell.length_b   1.000
_cell.length_c   1.000
_cell.angle_alpha   90.00
_cell.angle_beta   90.00
_cell.angle_gamma   90.00
#
_symmetry.space_group_name_H-M   'P 1'
#
loop_
_entity.id
_entity.type
_entity.pdbx_description
1 polymer ?
#
loop_
_entity_poly.entity_id
_entity_poly.type
_entity_poly.pdbx_seq_one_letter_code
_entity_poly.pdbx_strand_id
1 'polypeptide(L)'
;MNVEAYQTFQVGVFTGLSGDTPISRTSWGFSTGGGINLALNDVLSVGAWARYNQLDQRVNPTNEVQFVTTGIGLTYILPAR
;
A
#
# COMPACT_ATOMS: atom_id res chain seq x y z
N MET A 1 -22.52 12.64 -4.73
CA MET A 1 -21.40 11.68 -4.69
C MET A 1 -20.12 12.46 -4.47
N ASN A 2 -19.42 12.20 -3.37
CA ASN A 2 -18.17 12.89 -3.03
C ASN A 2 -16.98 12.00 -3.42
N VAL A 3 -15.98 12.60 -4.07
CA VAL A 3 -14.75 11.94 -4.52
C VAL A 3 -13.59 12.56 -3.74
N GLU A 4 -12.87 11.74 -3.00
CA GLU A 4 -11.72 12.15 -2.20
C GLU A 4 -10.45 11.51 -2.74
N ALA A 5 -9.47 12.33 -3.13
CA ALA A 5 -8.14 11.87 -3.50
C ALA A 5 -7.20 11.97 -2.31
N TYR A 6 -6.36 10.95 -2.11
CA TYR A 6 -5.37 10.94 -1.04
C TYR A 6 -4.01 10.43 -1.54
N GLN A 7 -2.97 10.78 -0.79
CA GLN A 7 -1.61 10.34 -1.02
C GLN A 7 -1.03 9.74 0.25
N THR A 8 -0.09 8.81 0.08
CA THR A 8 0.60 8.12 1.17
C THR A 8 2.08 8.06 0.88
N PHE A 9 2.89 8.24 1.92
CA PHE A 9 4.33 8.05 1.87
C PHE A 9 4.79 7.38 3.17
N GLN A 10 5.56 6.31 3.06
CA GLN A 10 6.10 5.56 4.18
C GLN A 10 7.54 5.16 3.87
N VAL A 11 8.45 5.46 4.79
CA VAL A 11 9.84 4.98 4.77
C VAL A 11 10.01 4.03 5.94
N GLY A 12 10.80 2.97 5.76
CA GLY A 12 11.14 2.10 6.88
C GLY A 12 11.61 0.72 6.47
N VAL A 13 11.43 -0.20 7.42
CA VAL A 13 11.76 -1.61 7.27
C VAL A 13 10.52 -2.38 6.82
N PHE A 14 10.65 -3.15 5.74
CA PHE A 14 9.61 -4.00 5.20
C PHE A 14 10.05 -5.47 5.30
N THR A 15 9.17 -6.33 5.79
CA THR A 15 9.43 -7.77 5.88
C THR A 15 8.33 -8.50 5.11
N GLY A 16 8.71 -9.26 4.09
CA GLY A 16 7.76 -10.13 3.40
C GLY A 16 7.30 -11.27 4.30
N LEU A 17 6.01 -11.58 4.24
CA LEU A 17 5.37 -12.66 5.02
C LEU A 17 5.34 -14.00 4.26
N SER A 18 5.99 -14.08 3.10
CA SER A 18 5.97 -15.23 2.20
C SER A 18 7.39 -15.67 1.81
N GLY A 19 7.68 -16.96 2.02
CA GLY A 19 8.92 -17.60 1.57
C GLY A 19 9.02 -17.67 0.04
N ASP A 20 10.24 -17.77 -0.47
CA ASP A 20 10.56 -17.89 -1.91
C ASP A 20 10.09 -16.73 -2.82
N THR A 21 9.96 -15.53 -2.26
CA THR A 21 9.73 -14.31 -3.03
C THR A 21 10.92 -13.35 -2.93
N PRO A 22 11.12 -12.44 -3.90
CA PRO A 22 12.12 -11.37 -3.80
C PRO A 22 11.93 -10.44 -2.59
N ILE A 23 10.79 -10.54 -1.89
CA ILE A 23 10.50 -9.75 -0.68
C ILE A 23 10.58 -10.60 0.61
N SER A 24 11.01 -11.86 0.54
CA SER A 24 11.03 -12.83 1.65
C SER A 24 11.91 -12.46 2.85
N ARG A 25 12.69 -11.38 2.77
CA ARG A 25 13.60 -10.92 3.81
C ARG A 25 13.29 -9.49 4.22
N THR A 26 13.59 -9.19 5.48
CA THR A 26 13.56 -7.83 6.01
C THR A 26 14.50 -6.93 5.23
N SER A 27 14.00 -5.82 4.69
CA SER A 27 14.74 -4.88 3.83
C SER A 27 14.35 -3.45 4.17
N TRP A 28 15.30 -2.51 4.02
CA TRP A 28 14.99 -1.10 4.12
C TRP A 28 14.37 -0.61 2.81
N GLY A 29 13.53 0.42 2.85
CA GLY A 29 12.96 0.96 1.63
C GLY A 29 11.96 2.08 1.86
N PHE A 30 11.19 2.36 0.82
CA PHE A 30 10.04 3.25 0.89
C PHE A 30 8.86 2.74 0.06
N SER A 31 7.68 3.19 0.44
CA SER A 31 6.42 3.00 -0.26
C SER A 31 5.77 4.37 -0.46
N THR A 32 5.35 4.66 -1.68
CA THR A 32 4.61 5.87 -1.99
C THR A 32 3.46 5.57 -2.93
N GLY A 33 2.38 6.32 -2.82
CA GLY A 33 1.24 6.12 -3.68
C GLY A 33 0.06 6.96 -3.24
N GLY A 34 -1.11 6.50 -3.64
CA GLY A 34 -2.34 7.20 -3.36
C GLY A 34 -3.54 6.45 -3.90
N GLY A 35 -4.68 7.08 -3.77
CA GLY A 35 -5.92 6.51 -4.24
C GLY A 35 -7.03 7.53 -4.29
N ILE A 36 -8.18 7.04 -4.73
CA ILE A 36 -9.41 7.79 -4.81
C ILE A 36 -10.48 6.99 -4.08
N ASN A 37 -11.24 7.66 -3.21
CA ASN A 37 -12.41 7.12 -2.55
C ASN A 37 -13.67 7.80 -3.09
N LEU A 38 -14.69 7.01 -3.40
CA LEU A 38 -16.02 7.45 -3.77
C LEU A 38 -16.98 7.10 -2.63
N ALA A 39 -17.59 8.11 -2.02
CA ALA A 39 -18.65 7.90 -1.04
C ALA A 39 -19.90 7.35 -1.74
N LEU A 40 -20.29 6.13 -1.37
CA LEU A 40 -21.54 5.49 -1.82
C LEU A 40 -22.72 6.03 -1.01
N ASN A 41 -22.51 6.26 0.29
CA ASN A 41 -23.41 6.94 1.21
C ASN A 41 -22.60 7.52 2.39
N ASP A 42 -23.27 7.98 3.45
CA ASP A 42 -22.63 8.63 4.61
C ASP A 42 -21.73 7.71 5.45
N VAL A 43 -21.88 6.39 5.33
CA VAL A 43 -21.15 5.39 6.14
C VAL A 43 -20.29 4.44 5.30
N LEU A 44 -20.44 4.43 3.98
CA LEU A 44 -19.80 3.49 3.08
C LEU A 44 -19.11 4.19 1.92
N SER A 45 -17.84 3.88 1.70
CA SER A 45 -17.09 4.30 0.52
C SER A 45 -16.40 3.11 -0.15
N VAL A 46 -16.20 3.26 -1.47
CA VAL A 46 -15.39 2.35 -2.27
C VAL A 46 -14.23 3.14 -2.86
N GLY A 47 -13.04 2.55 -2.91
CA GLY A 47 -11.87 3.24 -3.43
C GLY A 47 -10.95 2.34 -4.23
N ALA A 48 -10.15 2.95 -5.08
CA ALA A 48 -9.06 2.30 -5.80
C ALA A 48 -7.74 2.96 -5.41
N TRP A 49 -6.68 2.17 -5.32
CA TRP A 49 -5.38 2.65 -4.88
C TRP A 49 -4.24 1.95 -5.62
N ALA A 50 -3.11 2.66 -5.70
CA ALA A 50 -1.85 2.14 -6.22
C ALA A 50 -0.70 2.66 -5.36
N ARG A 51 0.30 1.81 -5.13
CA ARG A 51 1.52 2.14 -4.39
C ARG A 51 2.73 1.55 -5.11
N TYR A 52 3.73 2.39 -5.33
CA TYR A 52 5.07 1.99 -5.70
C TYR A 52 5.87 1.66 -4.44
N ASN A 53 6.62 0.58 -4.49
CA ASN A 53 7.44 0.10 -3.39
C ASN A 53 8.85 -0.14 -3.93
N GLN A 54 9.84 0.37 -3.23
CA GLN A 54 11.25 0.15 -3.52
C GLN A 54 11.94 -0.33 -2.25
N LEU A 55 12.52 -1.51 -2.32
CA LEU A 55 13.20 -2.18 -1.22
C LEU A 55 14.67 -2.40 -1.59
N ASP A 56 15.56 -1.85 -0.77
CA ASP A 56 16.99 -2.13 -0.82
C ASP A 56 17.27 -3.48 -0.14
N GLN A 57 17.51 -4.49 -0.98
CA GLN A 57 17.83 -5.84 -0.57
C GLN A 57 19.35 -6.07 -0.50
N ARG A 58 20.10 -5.18 0.16
CA ARG A 58 21.56 -5.27 0.39
C ARG A 58 22.10 -6.63 0.87
N VAL A 59 21.25 -7.55 1.35
CA VAL A 59 21.62 -8.90 1.79
C VAL A 59 21.46 -9.97 0.67
N ASN A 60 20.95 -9.60 -0.51
CA ASN A 60 20.75 -10.48 -1.67
C ASN A 60 21.56 -10.02 -2.90
N PRO A 61 21.97 -10.91 -3.82
CA PRO A 61 22.76 -10.58 -5.01
C PRO A 61 22.04 -9.70 -6.05
N THR A 62 20.73 -9.55 -5.93
CA THR A 62 19.86 -8.74 -6.81
C THR A 62 19.64 -7.38 -6.16
N ASN A 63 20.31 -6.37 -6.72
CA ASN A 63 20.59 -5.06 -6.13
C ASN A 63 19.41 -4.15 -5.75
N GLU A 64 18.17 -4.46 -6.10
CA GLU A 64 17.01 -3.68 -5.66
C GLU A 64 15.73 -4.43 -6.04
N VAL A 65 14.69 -4.36 -5.21
CA VAL A 65 13.36 -4.91 -5.55
C VAL A 65 12.37 -3.77 -5.63
N GLN A 66 11.86 -3.54 -6.83
CA GLN A 66 10.84 -2.54 -7.12
C GLN A 66 9.55 -3.22 -7.58
N PHE A 67 8.42 -2.84 -7.02
CA PHE A 67 7.13 -3.38 -7.43
C PHE A 67 5.97 -2.41 -7.14
N VAL A 68 4.90 -2.56 -7.92
CA VAL A 68 3.66 -1.80 -7.73
C VAL A 68 2.62 -2.72 -7.11
N THR A 69 2.00 -2.27 -6.03
CA THR A 69 0.79 -2.88 -5.47
C THR A 69 -0.42 -2.03 -5.83
N THR A 70 -1.51 -2.67 -6.24
CA THR A 70 -2.76 -2.00 -6.56
C THR A 70 -3.92 -2.74 -5.91
N GLY A 71 -5.04 -2.07 -5.72
CA GLY A 71 -6.21 -2.71 -5.17
C GLY A 71 -7.46 -1.85 -5.16
N ILE A 72 -8.55 -2.49 -4.76
CA ILE A 72 -9.86 -1.88 -4.52
C ILE A 72 -10.18 -2.12 -3.05
N GLY A 73 -10.67 -1.08 -2.37
CA GLY A 73 -11.04 -1.11 -0.96
C GLY A 73 -12.50 -0.74 -0.75
N LEU A 74 -13.12 -1.34 0.27
CA LEU A 74 -14.40 -0.94 0.82
C LEU A 74 -14.15 -0.40 2.24
N THR A 75 -14.65 0.77 2.56
CA THR A 75 -14.48 1.39 3.88
C THR A 75 -15.84 1.67 4.48
N TYR A 76 -16.06 1.15 5.70
CA TYR A 76 -17.30 1.34 6.45
C TYR A 76 -17.01 2.07 7.76
N ILE A 77 -17.72 3.18 7.99
CA ILE A 77 -17.62 3.96 9.23
C ILE A 77 -18.54 3.30 10.27
N LEU A 78 -17.93 2.74 11.31
CA LEU A 78 -18.68 2.17 12.44
C LEU A 78 -19.31 3.31 13.25
N PRO A 79 -20.62 3.23 13.57
CA PRO A 79 -21.25 4.20 14.45
C PRO A 79 -20.62 4.11 15.85
N ALA A 80 -20.33 5.27 16.46
CA ALA A 80 -19.90 5.34 17.85
C ALA A 80 -21.02 4.76 18.75
N ARG A 81 -20.65 3.92 19.70
CA ARG A 81 -21.57 3.39 20.72
C ARG A 81 -21.86 4.44 21.78
#